data_AF-A0A0N7F201-F1
#
_entry.id   AF-A0A0N7F201-F1
#
_cell.length_a   1.000
_cell.length_b   1.000
_cell.length_c   1.000
_cell.angle_alpha   90.00
_cell.angle_beta   90.00
_cell.angle_gamma   90.00
#
_symmetry.space_group_name_H-M   'P 1'
#
loop_
_entity.id
_entity.type
_entity.pdbx_description
1 polymer ?
#
loop_
_entity_poly.entity_id
_entity_poly.type
_entity_poly.pdbx_seq_one_letter_code
_entity_poly.pdbx_strand_id
1 'polypeptide(L)'
;MPRFPSSHARTRTQPSSSPSLSHSARPAPRKRLYAPPLHEDLPAITTSMDQATCADLLASQSAFLQAMGNSADLERFARQWEVKLPQVVEAAERGLLSDETIQLCHLVASRVHTIVARMAERDSAVAKITDKITGDVQDYLAQQGSCSFAFNKDIRQYPSFSSQPRSNSHSAPNEDVLAPYRRWFLDHFSFPYLTTADK
;
A
#
# COMPACT_ATOMS: atom_id res chain seq x y z
N MET A 1 31.76 30.11 -44.99
CA MET A 1 31.36 29.25 -46.13
C MET A 1 32.56 28.40 -46.53
N PRO A 2 32.41 27.07 -46.55
CA PRO A 2 32.09 26.28 -47.75
C PRO A 2 30.82 25.43 -47.52
N ARG A 3 29.75 25.48 -48.34
CA ARG A 3 29.52 24.92 -49.69
C ARG A 3 29.82 23.42 -49.81
N PHE A 4 28.81 22.56 -49.68
CA PHE A 4 28.07 21.93 -50.80
C PHE A 4 27.18 20.76 -50.30
N PRO A 5 26.24 20.26 -51.12
CA PRO A 5 24.92 19.82 -50.69
C PRO A 5 24.61 18.38 -51.19
N SER A 6 23.33 18.07 -51.26
CA SER A 6 22.70 17.07 -52.13
C SER A 6 22.88 15.62 -51.66
N SER A 7 21.78 15.02 -51.19
CA SER A 7 20.79 14.33 -52.02
C SER A 7 21.21 12.88 -52.18
N HIS A 8 20.42 11.95 -51.66
CA HIS A 8 20.04 10.73 -52.39
C HIS A 8 18.74 10.16 -51.81
N ALA A 9 17.67 10.42 -52.57
CA ALA A 9 16.69 9.43 -53.01
C ALA A 9 16.06 8.50 -51.97
N ARG A 10 14.87 8.91 -51.49
CA ARG A 10 13.70 8.02 -51.55
C ARG A 10 13.59 7.46 -52.97
N THR A 11 13.33 6.15 -53.10
CA THR A 11 12.35 5.50 -53.99
C THR A 11 12.84 4.08 -54.31
N ARG A 12 12.36 3.07 -53.58
CA ARG A 12 12.40 1.68 -54.05
C ARG A 12 10.98 1.28 -54.43
N THR A 13 10.60 1.62 -55.65
CA THR A 13 9.48 1.01 -56.36
C THR A 13 9.99 -0.24 -57.07
N GLN A 14 9.46 -1.40 -56.71
CA GLN A 14 9.49 -2.58 -57.57
C GLN A 14 8.08 -2.85 -58.05
N PRO A 15 7.83 -2.77 -59.36
CA PRO A 15 6.79 -3.54 -60.00
C PRO A 15 7.44 -4.50 -61.00
N SER A 16 7.13 -5.78 -60.88
CA SER A 16 6.96 -6.67 -62.04
C SER A 16 6.40 -8.00 -61.52
N SER A 17 5.14 -8.28 -61.83
CA SER A 17 4.71 -9.04 -63.02
C SER A 17 4.83 -10.53 -62.80
N SER A 18 3.72 -11.15 -62.42
CA SER A 18 3.40 -12.53 -62.80
C SER A 18 1.88 -12.74 -62.77
N PRO A 19 1.18 -12.61 -63.90
CA PRO A 19 -0.07 -13.30 -64.12
C PRO A 19 0.16 -14.37 -65.20
N SER A 20 0.29 -15.62 -64.78
CA SER A 20 0.15 -16.76 -65.68
C SER A 20 -1.15 -17.47 -65.35
N LEU A 21 -2.16 -17.13 -66.15
CA LEU A 21 -3.41 -17.84 -66.30
C LEU A 21 -3.20 -19.28 -66.79
N SER A 22 -4.18 -20.13 -66.47
CA SER A 22 -4.48 -21.44 -67.06
C SER A 22 -3.56 -22.59 -66.60
N HIS A 23 -4.06 -23.69 -66.04
CA HIS A 23 -5.12 -24.52 -66.60
C HIS A 23 -6.05 -25.12 -65.54
N SER A 24 -7.33 -25.12 -65.89
CA SER A 24 -8.38 -25.91 -65.29
C SER A 24 -8.05 -27.41 -65.37
N ALA A 25 -7.84 -28.06 -64.23
CA ALA A 25 -7.92 -29.50 -64.10
C ALA A 25 -9.02 -29.82 -63.08
N ARG A 26 -10.21 -30.11 -63.60
CA ARG A 26 -11.36 -30.55 -62.81
C ARG A 26 -11.00 -31.85 -62.08
N PRO A 27 -11.14 -31.94 -60.75
CA PRO A 27 -11.02 -33.22 -60.06
C PRO A 27 -12.22 -34.13 -60.39
N ALA A 28 -11.94 -35.43 -60.55
CA ALA A 28 -12.95 -36.46 -60.72
C ALA A 28 -13.86 -36.56 -59.48
N PRO A 29 -15.20 -36.72 -59.62
CA PRO A 29 -16.09 -36.82 -58.49
C PRO A 29 -16.06 -38.26 -57.94
N ARG A 30 -15.13 -38.55 -57.04
CA ARG A 30 -15.23 -39.74 -56.20
C ARG A 30 -16.09 -39.40 -54.99
N LYS A 31 -17.33 -39.90 -55.03
CA LYS A 31 -18.23 -40.00 -53.87
C LYS A 31 -17.48 -40.66 -52.71
N ARG A 32 -17.04 -39.87 -51.75
CA ARG A 32 -16.87 -40.31 -50.36
C ARG A 32 -17.57 -39.26 -49.51
N LEU A 33 -18.69 -39.67 -48.92
CA LEU A 33 -19.28 -39.01 -47.77
C LEU A 33 -18.24 -39.11 -46.64
N TYR A 34 -17.28 -38.19 -46.62
CA TYR A 34 -16.54 -37.90 -45.40
C TYR A 34 -17.50 -37.11 -44.52
N ALA A 35 -18.14 -37.81 -43.58
CA ALA A 35 -18.65 -37.15 -42.40
C ALA A 35 -17.48 -36.42 -41.74
N PRO A 36 -17.61 -35.14 -41.35
CA PRO A 36 -16.61 -34.49 -40.52
C PRO A 36 -16.53 -35.28 -39.20
N PRO A 37 -15.34 -35.66 -38.70
CA PRO A 37 -15.24 -36.13 -37.34
C PRO A 37 -15.69 -34.99 -36.42
N LEU A 38 -16.75 -35.22 -35.65
CA LEU A 38 -17.36 -34.25 -34.73
C LEU A 38 -16.54 -34.02 -33.45
N HIS A 39 -15.26 -34.34 -33.42
CA HIS A 39 -14.43 -34.24 -32.23
C HIS A 39 -12.97 -34.10 -32.62
N GLU A 40 -12.46 -32.87 -32.75
CA GLU A 40 -11.00 -32.61 -32.63
C GLU A 40 -10.60 -31.12 -32.53
N ASP A 41 -11.52 -30.15 -32.50
CA ASP A 41 -11.17 -28.72 -32.36
C ASP A 41 -11.10 -28.22 -30.89
N LEU A 42 -11.35 -29.08 -29.91
CA LEU A 42 -11.27 -28.75 -28.48
C LEU A 42 -9.86 -28.42 -27.92
N PRO A 43 -8.74 -29.05 -28.35
CA PRO A 43 -7.46 -28.85 -27.68
C PRO A 43 -6.92 -27.41 -27.86
N ALA A 44 -7.19 -26.77 -29.00
CA ALA A 44 -6.73 -25.40 -29.22
C ALA A 44 -7.40 -24.38 -28.29
N ILE A 45 -8.71 -24.58 -28.01
CA ILE A 45 -9.49 -23.68 -27.14
C ILE A 45 -9.08 -23.87 -25.68
N THR A 46 -8.94 -25.12 -25.23
CA THR A 46 -8.53 -25.42 -23.84
C THR A 46 -7.11 -24.94 -23.58
N THR A 47 -6.16 -25.15 -24.51
CA THR A 47 -4.79 -24.65 -24.35
C THR A 47 -4.73 -23.12 -24.32
N SER A 48 -5.52 -22.43 -25.14
CA SER A 48 -5.57 -20.95 -25.12
C SER A 48 -6.12 -20.41 -23.81
N MET A 49 -7.17 -21.04 -23.26
CA MET A 49 -7.81 -20.59 -22.03
C MET A 49 -6.96 -20.92 -20.80
N ASP A 50 -6.29 -22.07 -20.81
CA ASP A 50 -5.35 -22.49 -19.77
C ASP A 50 -4.16 -21.51 -19.66
N GLN A 51 -3.55 -21.15 -20.79
CA GLN A 51 -2.46 -20.16 -20.84
C GLN A 51 -2.91 -18.77 -20.37
N ALA A 52 -4.09 -18.32 -20.78
CA ALA A 52 -4.65 -17.04 -20.33
C ALA A 52 -4.87 -17.03 -18.81
N THR A 53 -5.44 -18.11 -18.28
CA THR A 53 -5.70 -18.25 -16.84
C THR A 53 -4.41 -18.31 -16.04
N CYS A 54 -3.40 -19.04 -16.52
CA CYS A 54 -2.08 -19.11 -15.90
C CYS A 54 -1.42 -17.72 -15.86
N ALA A 55 -1.43 -16.98 -16.98
CA ALA A 55 -0.91 -15.63 -17.03
C ALA A 55 -1.65 -14.68 -16.05
N ASP A 56 -2.97 -14.79 -15.97
CA ASP A 56 -3.79 -14.01 -15.04
C ASP A 56 -3.50 -14.33 -13.57
N LEU A 57 -3.28 -15.60 -13.22
CA LEU A 57 -2.93 -16.03 -11.86
C LEU A 57 -1.55 -15.52 -11.43
N LEU A 58 -0.57 -15.50 -12.34
CA LEU A 58 0.75 -14.93 -12.08
C LEU A 58 0.70 -13.39 -12.00
N ALA A 59 -0.08 -12.76 -12.88
CA ALA A 59 -0.29 -11.31 -12.87
C ALA A 59 -0.98 -10.87 -11.57
N SER A 60 -1.98 -11.60 -11.10
CA SER A 60 -2.66 -11.32 -9.83
C SER A 60 -1.75 -11.56 -8.62
N GLN A 61 -0.91 -12.60 -8.63
CA GLN A 61 0.11 -12.78 -7.60
C GLN A 61 1.07 -11.58 -7.52
N SER A 62 1.56 -11.11 -8.67
CA SER A 62 2.46 -9.94 -8.68
C SER A 62 1.75 -8.65 -8.26
N ALA A 63 0.50 -8.44 -8.71
CA ALA A 63 -0.33 -7.32 -8.30
C ALA A 63 -0.58 -7.32 -6.78
N PHE A 64 -0.83 -8.48 -6.17
CA PHE A 64 -0.98 -8.61 -4.73
C PHE A 64 0.28 -8.17 -3.98
N LEU A 65 1.45 -8.64 -4.42
CA LEU A 65 2.72 -8.29 -3.78
C LEU A 65 3.04 -6.79 -3.90
N GLN A 66 2.69 -6.17 -5.03
CA GLN A 66 2.83 -4.72 -5.20
C GLN A 66 1.86 -3.93 -4.32
N ALA A 67 0.63 -4.44 -4.17
CA ALA A 67 -0.41 -3.80 -3.37
C ALA A 67 -0.15 -3.86 -1.85
N MET A 68 0.70 -4.78 -1.36
CA MET A 68 0.98 -4.90 0.08
C MET A 68 1.52 -3.62 0.75
N GLY A 69 2.06 -2.68 -0.03
CA GLY A 69 2.53 -1.39 0.49
C GLY A 69 1.46 -0.30 0.60
N ASN A 70 0.25 -0.51 0.07
CA ASN A 70 -0.80 0.52 -0.01
C ASN A 70 -2.20 -0.07 0.20
N SER A 71 -2.92 0.38 1.22
CA SER A 71 -4.26 -0.13 1.56
C SER A 71 -5.27 0.05 0.42
N ALA A 72 -5.21 1.16 -0.31
CA ALA A 72 -6.12 1.41 -1.43
C ALA A 72 -5.92 0.43 -2.60
N ASP A 73 -4.66 0.03 -2.85
CA ASP A 73 -4.34 -0.94 -3.88
C ASP A 73 -4.72 -2.36 -3.43
N LEU A 74 -4.61 -2.65 -2.13
CA LEU A 74 -5.04 -3.92 -1.54
C LEU A 74 -6.56 -4.12 -1.67
N GLU A 75 -7.36 -3.06 -1.41
CA GLU A 75 -8.81 -3.09 -1.62
C GLU A 75 -9.17 -3.30 -3.10
N ARG A 76 -8.47 -2.62 -4.02
CA ARG A 76 -8.67 -2.82 -5.46
C ARG A 76 -8.36 -4.25 -5.87
N PHE A 77 -7.25 -4.80 -5.37
CA PHE A 77 -6.90 -6.20 -5.58
C PHE A 77 -7.99 -7.14 -5.06
N ALA A 78 -8.50 -6.92 -3.84
CA ALA A 78 -9.53 -7.76 -3.24
C ALA A 78 -10.78 -7.84 -4.12
N ARG A 79 -11.28 -6.70 -4.62
CA ARG A 79 -12.43 -6.66 -5.53
C ARG A 79 -12.18 -7.41 -6.84
N GLN A 80 -10.98 -7.28 -7.41
CA GLN A 80 -10.62 -8.00 -8.62
C GLN A 80 -10.52 -9.51 -8.36
N TRP A 81 -9.96 -9.89 -7.22
CA TRP A 81 -9.79 -11.27 -6.80
C TRP A 81 -11.13 -11.97 -6.56
N GLU A 82 -12.09 -11.28 -5.92
CA GLU A 82 -13.46 -11.77 -5.70
C GLU A 82 -14.20 -12.06 -7.01
N VAL A 83 -13.94 -11.30 -8.07
CA VAL A 83 -14.55 -11.52 -9.39
C VAL A 83 -13.84 -12.64 -10.16
N LYS A 84 -12.50 -12.68 -10.10
CA LYS A 84 -11.70 -13.62 -10.89
C LYS A 84 -11.76 -15.05 -10.35
N LEU A 85 -11.68 -15.23 -9.02
CA LEU A 85 -11.58 -16.56 -8.42
C LEU A 85 -12.77 -17.48 -8.79
N PRO A 86 -14.04 -17.04 -8.74
CA PRO A 86 -15.17 -17.86 -9.17
C PRO A 86 -15.09 -18.27 -10.65
N GLN A 87 -14.61 -17.40 -11.53
CA GLN A 87 -14.45 -17.70 -12.96
C GLN A 87 -13.40 -18.79 -13.18
N VAL A 88 -12.31 -18.76 -12.42
CA VAL A 88 -11.28 -19.80 -12.47
C VAL A 88 -11.82 -21.13 -11.95
N VAL A 89 -12.62 -21.12 -10.88
CA VAL A 89 -13.28 -22.32 -10.35
C VAL A 89 -14.26 -22.91 -11.37
N GLU A 90 -15.10 -22.08 -11.98
CA GLU A 90 -16.03 -22.51 -13.03
C GLU A 90 -15.31 -23.09 -14.24
N ALA A 91 -14.18 -22.50 -14.64
CA ALA A 91 -13.33 -23.01 -15.72
C ALA A 91 -12.68 -24.37 -15.36
N ALA A 92 -12.27 -24.55 -14.10
CA ALA A 92 -11.75 -25.81 -13.59
C ALA A 92 -12.83 -26.91 -13.58
N GLU A 93 -14.03 -26.61 -13.07
CA GLU A 93 -15.16 -27.54 -13.00
C GLU A 93 -15.62 -28.00 -14.39
N ARG A 94 -15.48 -27.14 -15.41
CA ARG A 94 -15.76 -27.48 -16.81
C ARG A 94 -14.66 -28.30 -17.49
N GLY A 95 -13.57 -28.62 -16.78
CA GLY A 95 -12.44 -29.36 -17.35
C GLY A 95 -11.70 -28.59 -18.44
N LEU A 96 -11.75 -27.26 -18.41
CA LEU A 96 -11.11 -26.41 -19.41
C LEU A 96 -9.67 -26.02 -19.01
N LEU A 97 -9.30 -26.24 -17.75
CA LEU A 97 -7.96 -25.97 -17.20
C LEU A 97 -7.16 -27.27 -17.06
N SER A 98 -5.84 -27.16 -17.21
CA SER A 98 -4.92 -28.25 -16.90
C SER A 98 -4.74 -28.43 -15.39
N ASP A 99 -4.36 -29.64 -14.97
CA ASP A 99 -4.04 -29.93 -13.58
C ASP A 99 -2.95 -29.00 -13.03
N GLU A 100 -1.97 -28.62 -13.87
CA GLU A 100 -0.90 -27.70 -13.50
C GLU A 100 -1.44 -26.31 -13.16
N THR A 101 -2.37 -25.78 -13.96
CA THR A 101 -3.01 -24.47 -13.70
C THR A 101 -3.90 -24.50 -12.47
N ILE A 102 -4.61 -25.61 -12.23
CA ILE A 102 -5.42 -25.79 -11.01
C ILE A 102 -4.51 -25.80 -9.77
N GLN A 103 -3.39 -26.52 -9.82
CA GLN A 103 -2.40 -26.52 -8.73
C GLN A 103 -1.81 -25.12 -8.51
N LEU A 104 -1.50 -24.39 -9.58
CA LEU A 104 -1.04 -23.02 -9.51
C LEU A 104 -2.07 -22.11 -8.82
N CYS A 105 -3.35 -22.23 -9.18
CA CYS A 105 -4.43 -21.48 -8.53
C CYS A 105 -4.46 -21.73 -7.03
N HIS A 106 -4.40 -23.00 -6.61
CA HIS A 106 -4.36 -23.37 -5.19
C HIS A 106 -3.13 -22.79 -4.47
N LEU A 107 -1.96 -22.83 -5.11
CA LEU A 107 -0.73 -22.28 -4.57
C LEU A 107 -0.82 -20.75 -4.40
N VAL A 108 -1.35 -20.02 -5.39
CA VAL A 108 -1.53 -18.56 -5.29
C VAL A 108 -2.54 -18.22 -4.20
N ALA A 109 -3.71 -18.87 -4.20
CA ALA A 109 -4.75 -18.62 -3.21
C ALA A 109 -4.28 -18.90 -1.77
N SER A 110 -3.58 -20.01 -1.53
CA SER A 110 -3.04 -20.36 -0.21
C SER A 110 -1.98 -19.36 0.27
N ARG A 111 -1.13 -18.86 -0.62
CA ARG A 111 -0.15 -17.80 -0.28
C ARG A 111 -0.84 -16.50 0.11
N VAL A 112 -1.80 -16.04 -0.71
CA VAL A 112 -2.58 -14.84 -0.41
C VAL A 112 -3.27 -14.99 0.95
N HIS A 113 -3.95 -16.11 1.18
CA HIS A 113 -4.62 -16.39 2.45
C HIS A 113 -3.65 -16.35 3.64
N THR A 114 -2.51 -17.04 3.53
CA THR A 114 -1.50 -17.10 4.61
C THR A 114 -0.98 -15.70 4.96
N ILE A 115 -0.67 -14.89 3.95
CA ILE A 115 -0.16 -13.54 4.15
C ILE A 115 -1.21 -12.66 4.82
N VAL A 116 -2.44 -12.66 4.30
CA VAL A 116 -3.55 -11.87 4.86
C VAL A 116 -3.85 -12.28 6.31
N ALA A 117 -3.87 -13.58 6.60
CA ALA A 117 -4.10 -14.08 7.96
C ALA A 117 -3.02 -13.61 8.93
N ARG A 118 -1.74 -13.64 8.51
CA ARG A 118 -0.62 -13.15 9.32
C ARG A 118 -0.64 -11.64 9.52
N MET A 119 -1.08 -10.87 8.52
CA MET A 119 -1.27 -9.43 8.65
C MET A 119 -2.37 -9.11 9.67
N ALA A 120 -3.53 -9.77 9.56
CA ALA A 120 -4.62 -9.60 10.52
C ALA A 120 -4.22 -9.98 11.96
N GLU A 121 -3.43 -11.04 12.13
CA GLU A 121 -2.87 -11.44 13.43
C GLU A 121 -1.95 -10.35 14.01
N ARG A 122 -1.07 -9.76 13.18
CA ARG A 122 -0.22 -8.64 13.60
C ARG A 122 -1.03 -7.41 13.97
N ASP A 123 -2.01 -7.02 13.16
CA ASP A 123 -2.83 -5.85 13.42
C ASP A 123 -3.59 -6.00 14.75
N SER A 124 -4.11 -7.19 15.03
CA SER A 124 -4.73 -7.51 16.32
C SER A 124 -3.75 -7.40 17.49
N ALA A 125 -2.52 -7.90 17.32
CA ALA A 125 -1.50 -7.82 18.36
C ALA A 125 -1.06 -6.36 18.62
N VAL A 126 -0.89 -5.57 17.57
CA VAL A 126 -0.53 -4.14 17.66
C VAL A 126 -1.64 -3.35 18.37
N ALA A 127 -2.90 -3.59 18.02
CA ALA A 127 -4.05 -2.96 18.69
C ALA A 127 -4.02 -3.25 20.21
N LYS A 128 -3.88 -4.52 20.60
CA LYS A 128 -3.81 -4.92 22.02
C LYS A 128 -2.66 -4.27 22.79
N ILE A 129 -1.47 -4.19 22.17
CA ILE A 129 -0.31 -3.54 22.78
C ILE A 129 -0.56 -2.03 22.95
N THR A 130 -1.15 -1.40 21.93
CA THR A 130 -1.48 0.03 21.96
C THR A 130 -2.51 0.34 23.04
N ASP A 131 -3.55 -0.48 23.17
CA ASP A 131 -4.56 -0.36 24.22
C ASP A 131 -3.93 -0.52 25.62
N LYS A 132 -3.00 -1.47 25.78
CA LYS A 132 -2.29 -1.64 27.04
C LYS A 132 -1.41 -0.43 27.38
N ILE A 133 -0.61 0.04 26.43
CA ILE A 133 0.28 1.20 26.64
C ILE A 133 -0.54 2.45 26.95
N THR A 134 -1.65 2.67 26.24
CA THR A 134 -2.53 3.81 26.51
C THR A 134 -3.15 3.73 27.91
N GLY A 135 -3.57 2.53 28.35
CA GLY A 135 -3.99 2.28 29.73
C GLY A 135 -2.89 2.57 30.76
N ASP A 136 -1.70 2.01 30.57
CA ASP A 136 -0.56 2.21 31.48
C ASP A 136 -0.18 3.70 31.59
N VAL A 137 -0.24 4.45 30.48
CA VAL A 137 0.01 5.90 30.47
C VAL A 137 -1.10 6.67 31.19
N GLN A 138 -2.37 6.30 30.99
CA GLN A 138 -3.49 6.93 31.71
C GLN A 138 -3.38 6.69 33.21
N ASP A 139 -3.07 5.47 33.63
CA ASP A 139 -2.89 5.11 35.03
C ASP A 139 -1.71 5.87 35.66
N TYR A 140 -0.58 5.96 34.93
CA TYR A 140 0.58 6.72 35.38
C TYR A 140 0.27 8.21 35.55
N LEU A 141 -0.43 8.83 34.59
CA LEU A 141 -0.83 10.23 34.66
C LEU A 141 -1.84 10.48 35.79
N ALA A 142 -2.77 9.56 36.02
CA ALA A 142 -3.72 9.63 37.13
C ALA A 142 -3.00 9.55 38.50
N GLN A 143 -2.00 8.69 38.63
CA GLN A 143 -1.18 8.56 39.84
C GLN A 143 -0.32 9.81 40.08
N GLN A 144 0.34 10.35 39.04
CA GLN A 144 1.11 11.60 39.18
C GLN A 144 0.22 12.80 39.49
N GLY A 145 -0.91 12.96 38.81
CA GLY A 145 -1.87 14.03 39.11
C GLY A 145 -2.33 13.98 40.57
N SER A 146 -2.60 12.78 41.10
CA SER A 146 -2.97 12.59 42.51
C SER A 146 -1.83 12.94 43.48
N CYS A 147 -0.58 12.60 43.15
CA CYS A 147 0.61 12.95 43.94
C CYS A 147 0.95 14.45 43.90
N SER A 148 0.76 15.12 42.76
CA SER A 148 1.05 16.56 42.62
C SER A 148 0.12 17.45 43.45
N PHE A 149 -1.11 17.01 43.76
CA PHE A 149 -2.01 17.73 44.68
C PHE A 149 -1.78 17.37 46.16
N ALA A 150 -1.21 16.20 46.46
CA ALA A 150 -0.96 15.76 47.83
C ALA A 150 0.26 16.45 48.49
N PHE A 151 1.26 16.86 47.70
CA PHE A 151 2.47 17.51 48.22
C PHE A 151 2.29 18.94 48.76
N ASN A 152 1.11 19.56 48.60
CA ASN A 152 0.82 20.91 49.08
C ASN A 152 -0.01 20.98 50.37
N LYS A 153 -0.35 19.84 51.00
CA LYS A 153 -1.13 19.85 52.26
C LYS A 153 -0.30 19.93 53.55
N ASP A 154 1.03 19.75 53.46
CA ASP A 154 1.93 19.78 54.61
C ASP A 154 2.90 20.97 54.64
N ILE A 155 2.62 22.05 53.90
CA ILE A 155 3.28 23.34 54.15
C ILE A 155 2.67 23.94 55.41
N ARG A 156 3.27 23.52 56.53
CA ARG A 156 3.15 24.08 57.88
C ARG A 156 2.83 25.57 57.84
N GLN A 157 1.79 25.93 58.58
CA GLN A 157 1.52 27.27 59.06
C GLN A 157 2.82 27.87 59.62
N TYR A 158 3.43 28.80 58.89
CA TYR A 158 4.51 29.62 59.42
C TYR A 158 3.92 30.66 60.38
N PRO A 159 4.48 30.83 61.59
CA PRO A 159 4.01 31.85 62.50
C PRO A 159 4.39 33.23 61.96
N SER A 160 3.41 34.12 61.93
CA SER A 160 3.55 35.53 61.61
C SER A 160 4.57 36.19 62.54
N PHE A 161 5.77 36.48 62.04
CA PHE A 161 6.76 37.30 62.74
C PHE A 161 7.14 38.52 61.90
N SER A 162 6.66 39.67 62.40
CA SER A 162 7.43 40.90 62.63
C SER A 162 8.26 41.48 61.47
N SER A 163 7.72 42.58 60.95
CA SER A 163 8.38 43.69 60.27
C SER A 163 9.81 44.05 60.74
N GLN A 164 10.74 44.13 59.78
CA GLN A 164 11.82 45.12 59.79
C GLN A 164 12.27 45.43 58.35
N PRO A 165 12.37 46.70 57.93
CA PRO A 165 12.86 47.06 56.61
C PRO A 165 14.38 47.30 56.68
N ARG A 166 15.14 46.67 55.79
CA ARG A 166 16.49 47.11 55.45
C ARG A 166 16.56 47.36 53.95
N SER A 167 16.87 48.61 53.62
CA SER A 167 17.13 49.09 52.28
C SER A 167 18.38 48.44 51.71
N ASN A 168 18.36 48.11 50.41
CA ASN A 168 19.16 48.81 49.41
C ASN A 168 18.91 48.26 48.00
N SER A 169 18.69 49.21 47.08
CA SER A 169 19.03 49.19 45.65
C SER A 169 18.65 47.96 44.82
N HIS A 170 17.57 48.06 44.06
CA HIS A 170 17.61 48.41 42.63
C HIS A 170 16.17 48.56 42.12
N SER A 171 15.91 49.64 41.38
CA SER A 171 14.63 49.90 40.75
C SER A 171 14.33 48.85 39.68
N ALA A 172 13.49 47.87 40.00
CA ALA A 172 12.73 47.10 39.02
C ALA A 172 11.25 47.43 39.25
N PRO A 173 10.56 48.07 38.29
CA PRO A 173 9.13 48.30 38.42
C PRO A 173 8.39 46.99 38.13
N ASN A 174 7.53 46.56 39.06
CA ASN A 174 6.46 45.56 38.87
C ASN A 174 6.82 44.06 38.97
N GLU A 175 7.66 43.62 39.92
CA GLU A 175 7.82 42.18 40.20
C GLU A 175 6.85 41.58 41.23
N ASP A 176 6.08 42.41 41.95
CA ASP A 176 5.13 41.96 43.00
C ASP A 176 3.76 41.51 42.48
N VAL A 177 3.52 41.56 41.16
CA VAL A 177 2.25 41.12 40.52
C VAL A 177 2.49 40.03 39.48
N LEU A 178 3.65 39.36 39.51
CA LEU A 178 3.87 38.20 38.68
C LEU A 178 3.35 36.98 39.43
N ALA A 179 2.28 36.39 38.91
CA ALA A 179 1.68 35.20 39.46
C ALA A 179 2.75 34.10 39.65
N PRO A 180 2.69 33.30 40.74
CA PRO A 180 3.78 32.41 41.16
C PRO A 180 4.34 31.50 40.06
N TYR A 181 3.50 31.09 39.10
CA TYR A 181 3.90 30.25 37.97
C TYR A 181 4.87 30.92 37.01
N ARG A 182 4.87 32.26 36.90
CA ARG A 182 5.74 32.98 35.96
C ARG A 182 7.20 32.98 36.41
N ARG A 183 7.44 33.07 37.72
CA ARG A 183 8.79 32.97 38.29
C ARG A 183 9.35 31.56 38.11
N TRP A 184 8.55 30.54 38.39
CA TRP A 184 8.91 29.15 38.11
C TRP A 184 9.25 28.93 36.63
N PHE A 185 8.43 29.46 35.71
CA PHE A 185 8.66 29.33 34.28
C PHE A 185 9.95 30.02 33.81
N LEU A 186 10.25 31.23 34.30
CA LEU A 186 11.48 31.94 33.95
C LEU A 186 12.74 31.29 34.54
N ASP A 187 12.63 30.67 35.73
CA ASP A 187 13.74 29.93 36.35
C ASP A 187 14.05 28.61 35.62
N HIS A 188 13.06 28.00 34.96
CA HIS A 188 13.20 26.69 34.32
C HIS A 188 13.33 26.76 32.79
N PHE A 189 12.98 27.88 32.17
CA PHE A 189 13.11 28.13 30.74
C PHE A 189 13.96 29.37 30.49
N SER A 190 15.26 29.16 30.26
CA SER A 190 16.26 30.22 30.12
C SER A 190 16.11 31.09 28.85
N PHE A 191 15.27 30.70 27.89
CA PHE A 191 15.02 31.46 26.66
C PHE A 191 13.57 31.32 26.18
N PRO A 192 12.61 32.10 26.70
CA PRO A 192 11.21 31.98 26.26
C PRO A 192 10.91 32.68 24.92
N TYR A 193 11.80 33.56 24.43
CA TYR A 193 11.60 34.32 23.17
C TYR A 193 12.90 34.63 22.42
N LEU A 194 13.79 33.64 22.23
CA LEU A 194 14.93 33.77 21.31
C LEU A 194 15.03 32.55 20.40
N THR A 195 14.10 32.44 19.46
CA THR A 195 14.40 31.81 18.18
C THR A 195 14.98 32.88 17.27
N THR A 196 16.12 32.63 16.66
CA THR A 196 16.84 33.48 15.69
C THR A 196 16.06 33.74 14.38
N ALA A 197 14.73 33.66 14.39
CA ALA A 197 13.86 33.76 13.22
C ALA A 197 13.41 35.20 12.89
N ASP A 198 13.81 36.20 13.69
CA ASP A 198 13.47 37.62 13.50
C ASP A 198 14.69 38.48 13.10
N LYS A 199 15.69 37.89 12.42
CA LYS A 199 16.77 38.65 11.77
C LYS A 199 16.90 38.29 10.30
#